data_AF-A0A4P6KSG9-F1
#
_entry.id   AF-A0A4P6KSG9-F1
#
_cell.length_a   1.000
_cell.length_b   1.000
_cell.length_c   1.000
_cell.angle_alpha   90.00
_cell.angle_beta   90.00
_cell.angle_gamma   90.00
#
_symmetry.space_group_name_H-M   'P 1'
#
loop_
_entity.id
_entity.type
_entity.pdbx_description
1 polymer ?
#
loop_
_entity_poly.entity_id
_entity_poly.type
_entity_poly.pdbx_seq_one_letter_code
_entity_poly.pdbx_strand_id
1 'polypeptide(L)'
;MLHAFTRNKSKAYTRYLGIRDPSEPRVSSEDEITSIIFGPLEFLSASDNWTLWKQVLASAESNSLCGPLPSDYFQGYSPVACTFEFWPRKNGIEPDLVIRFLDAQGEPRSLLVELKWDAGVSGADQLEKQWSRYQSGQHGHSLHVFIGKRVKELLPDSQAWVQNEPDGVTVNRLRAVRWHEFKHEISKLAARPDTSAPLKRWSVLIGEFLGHVGIRPFVGFHAAIQLANAIADSDNAALKFWLGTKE
;
A
#
# COMPACT_ATOMS: atom_id res chain seq x y z
N MET A 1 -0.73 -13.73 12.84
CA MET A 1 -0.46 -12.40 13.44
C MET A 1 -1.67 -11.48 13.41
N LEU A 2 -2.28 -11.21 12.25
CA LEU A 2 -3.47 -10.34 12.12
C LEU A 2 -4.58 -10.65 13.13
N HIS A 3 -5.01 -11.92 13.26
CA HIS A 3 -6.00 -12.33 14.26
C HIS A 3 -5.63 -11.99 15.71
N ALA A 4 -4.34 -11.96 16.06
CA ALA A 4 -3.91 -11.60 17.40
C ALA A 4 -4.03 -10.09 17.63
N PHE A 5 -3.75 -9.27 16.62
CA PHE A 5 -3.98 -7.83 16.68
C PHE A 5 -5.46 -7.51 16.81
N THR A 6 -6.29 -8.08 15.93
CA THR A 6 -7.73 -7.79 15.90
C THR A 6 -8.48 -8.26 17.14
N ARG A 7 -7.95 -9.27 17.85
CA ARG A 7 -8.49 -9.75 19.12
C ARG A 7 -7.83 -9.12 20.35
N ASN A 8 -6.99 -8.10 20.17
CA ASN A 8 -6.20 -7.46 21.24
C ASN A 8 -5.40 -8.47 22.08
N LYS A 9 -4.95 -9.56 21.46
CA LYS A 9 -4.13 -10.62 22.09
C LYS A 9 -2.64 -10.39 21.93
N SER A 10 -2.25 -9.44 21.08
CA SER A 10 -0.86 -9.00 20.94
C SER A 10 -0.80 -7.48 20.81
N LYS A 11 0.16 -6.88 21.52
CA LYS A 11 0.52 -5.47 21.38
C LYS A 11 1.68 -5.26 20.41
N ALA A 12 2.16 -6.30 19.72
CA ALA A 12 3.33 -6.18 18.85
C ALA A 12 3.19 -5.10 17.75
N TYR A 13 1.96 -4.69 17.38
CA TYR A 13 1.74 -3.60 16.45
C TYR A 13 2.27 -2.24 16.94
N THR A 14 2.47 -2.05 18.26
CA THR A 14 2.99 -0.79 18.81
C THR A 14 4.39 -0.45 18.31
N ARG A 15 5.16 -1.46 17.89
CA ARG A 15 6.46 -1.29 17.23
C ARG A 15 6.38 -0.41 15.99
N TYR A 16 5.24 -0.43 15.29
CA TYR A 16 4.98 0.33 14.07
C TYR A 16 4.49 1.76 14.34
N LEU A 17 4.28 2.12 15.62
CA LEU A 17 3.93 3.45 16.07
C LEU A 17 5.15 4.26 16.54
N GLY A 18 6.36 3.72 16.36
CA GLY A 18 7.61 4.34 16.81
C GLY A 18 8.01 4.00 18.26
N ILE A 19 7.25 3.14 18.94
CA ILE A 19 7.60 2.61 20.27
C ILE A 19 8.67 1.53 20.08
N ARG A 20 9.89 1.80 20.53
CA ARG A 20 11.02 0.86 20.38
C ARG A 20 11.15 -0.01 21.61
N ASP A 21 11.26 -1.32 21.40
CA ASP A 21 11.70 -2.24 22.44
C ASP A 21 13.22 -2.04 22.65
N PRO A 22 13.69 -1.73 23.87
CA PRO A 22 15.12 -1.59 24.15
C PRO A 22 15.94 -2.85 23.84
N SER A 23 15.30 -4.03 23.82
CA SER A 23 15.93 -5.31 23.50
C SER A 23 16.04 -5.58 21.99
N GLU A 24 15.37 -4.79 21.15
CA GLU A 24 15.35 -4.95 19.69
C GLU A 24 15.80 -3.64 18.99
N PRO A 25 17.12 -3.40 18.86
CA PRO A 25 17.65 -2.12 18.39
C PRO A 25 17.38 -1.84 16.90
N ARG A 26 17.00 -2.86 16.12
CA ARG A 26 16.63 -2.76 14.71
C ARG A 26 15.34 -3.55 14.47
N VAL A 27 14.30 -2.83 14.09
CA VAL A 27 13.05 -3.41 13.58
C VAL A 27 12.93 -3.01 12.12
N SER A 28 12.87 -3.98 11.22
CA SER A 28 12.55 -3.75 9.80
C SER A 28 11.05 -3.49 9.65
N SER A 29 10.59 -2.37 10.20
CA SER A 29 9.14 -2.07 10.32
C SER A 29 8.44 -2.01 8.96
N GLU A 30 9.10 -1.46 7.94
CA GLU A 30 8.57 -1.40 6.58
C GLU A 30 8.38 -2.82 6.00
N ASP A 31 9.40 -3.66 6.07
CA ASP A 31 9.36 -5.05 5.58
C ASP A 31 8.29 -5.90 6.31
N GLU A 32 8.21 -5.76 7.63
CA GLU A 32 7.19 -6.46 8.41
C GLU A 32 5.78 -6.01 8.04
N ILE A 33 5.54 -4.70 7.87
CA ILE A 33 4.23 -4.20 7.46
C ILE A 33 3.89 -4.66 6.04
N THR A 34 4.84 -4.62 5.12
CA THR A 34 4.69 -5.13 3.74
C THR A 34 4.23 -6.59 3.77
N SER A 35 4.93 -7.45 4.50
CA SER A 35 4.57 -8.87 4.61
C SER A 35 3.27 -9.13 5.38
N ILE A 36 2.95 -8.34 6.41
CA ILE A 36 1.69 -8.46 7.17
C ILE A 36 0.48 -8.11 6.30
N ILE A 37 0.58 -7.05 5.49
CA ILE A 37 -0.51 -6.57 4.65
C ILE A 37 -0.66 -7.43 3.41
N PHE A 38 0.43 -7.63 2.68
CA PHE A 38 0.42 -8.24 1.34
C PHE A 38 0.73 -9.73 1.34
N GLY A 39 1.46 -10.27 2.32
CA GLY A 39 1.74 -11.71 2.39
C GLY A 39 0.49 -12.60 2.35
N PRO A 40 -0.59 -12.28 3.08
CA PRO A 40 -1.82 -13.05 3.00
C PRO A 40 -2.48 -13.10 1.62
N LEU A 41 -2.19 -12.14 0.73
CA LEU A 41 -2.76 -12.10 -0.61
C LEU A 41 -2.27 -13.23 -1.52
N GLU A 42 -1.10 -13.80 -1.22
CA GLU A 42 -0.54 -14.96 -1.95
C GLU A 42 -1.47 -16.19 -1.85
N PHE A 43 -2.32 -16.25 -0.83
CA PHE A 43 -3.28 -17.34 -0.62
C PHE A 43 -4.68 -17.05 -1.19
N LEU A 44 -4.89 -15.88 -1.80
CA LEU A 44 -6.14 -15.54 -2.48
C LEU A 44 -6.10 -15.95 -3.96
N SER A 45 -7.28 -16.09 -4.56
CA SER A 45 -7.34 -16.38 -6.01
C SER A 45 -6.77 -15.22 -6.83
N ALA A 46 -6.36 -15.50 -8.06
CA ALA A 46 -5.93 -14.47 -8.99
C ALA A 46 -7.03 -13.43 -9.25
N SER A 47 -8.29 -13.87 -9.32
CA SER A 47 -9.46 -13.01 -9.49
C SER A 47 -9.69 -12.09 -8.28
N ASP A 48 -9.52 -12.59 -7.05
CA ASP A 48 -9.65 -11.78 -5.84
C ASP A 48 -8.57 -10.70 -5.79
N ASN A 49 -7.31 -11.08 -6.06
CA ASN A 49 -6.20 -10.14 -6.14
C ASN A 49 -6.42 -9.08 -7.22
N TRP A 50 -6.90 -9.50 -8.40
CA TRP A 50 -7.25 -8.59 -9.48
C TRP A 50 -8.34 -7.59 -9.08
N THR A 51 -9.37 -8.08 -8.40
CA THR A 51 -10.50 -7.28 -7.91
C THR A 51 -10.03 -6.25 -6.89
N LEU A 52 -9.16 -6.66 -5.97
CA LEU A 52 -8.53 -5.79 -4.99
C LEU A 52 -7.76 -4.64 -5.65
N TRP A 53 -6.80 -4.97 -6.52
CA TRP A 53 -5.94 -3.96 -7.14
C TRP A 53 -6.72 -3.06 -8.10
N LYS A 54 -7.74 -3.60 -8.79
CA LYS A 54 -8.65 -2.77 -9.60
C LYS A 54 -9.38 -1.73 -8.74
N GLN A 55 -9.89 -2.13 -7.57
CA GLN A 55 -10.54 -1.18 -6.66
C GLN A 55 -9.57 -0.10 -6.18
N VAL A 56 -8.41 -0.52 -5.66
CA VAL A 56 -7.43 0.37 -5.06
C VAL A 56 -6.86 1.35 -6.08
N LEU A 57 -6.50 0.88 -7.28
CA LEU A 57 -5.84 1.72 -8.28
C LEU A 57 -6.82 2.61 -9.05
N ALA A 58 -8.09 2.23 -9.14
CA ALA A 58 -9.15 3.03 -9.77
C ALA A 58 -9.80 4.06 -8.85
N SER A 59 -9.24 4.25 -7.65
CA SER A 59 -9.77 5.20 -6.67
C SER A 59 -9.72 6.64 -7.20
N ALA A 60 -10.66 7.47 -6.74
CA ALA A 60 -10.75 8.86 -7.18
C ALA A 60 -9.50 9.66 -6.82
N GLU A 61 -8.89 9.38 -5.67
CA GLU A 61 -7.65 10.04 -5.26
C GLU A 61 -6.45 9.61 -6.10
N SER A 62 -6.29 8.30 -6.37
CA SER A 62 -5.25 7.78 -7.27
C SER A 62 -5.35 8.46 -8.64
N ASN A 63 -6.56 8.52 -9.21
CA ASN A 63 -6.82 9.19 -10.48
C ASN A 63 -6.54 10.71 -10.42
N SER A 64 -6.85 11.36 -9.29
CA SER A 64 -6.56 12.78 -9.11
C SER A 64 -5.07 13.08 -9.02
N LEU A 65 -4.26 12.14 -8.50
CA LEU A 65 -2.81 12.32 -8.32
C LEU A 65 -2.02 11.96 -9.59
N CYS A 66 -2.46 10.93 -10.31
CA CYS A 66 -1.68 10.33 -11.40
C CYS A 66 -2.40 10.38 -12.76
N GLY A 67 -3.57 10.99 -12.85
CA GLY A 67 -4.42 10.92 -14.03
C GLY A 67 -5.15 9.58 -14.14
N PRO A 68 -5.97 9.39 -15.19
CA PRO A 68 -6.77 8.19 -15.35
C PRO A 68 -5.91 6.93 -15.46
N LEU A 69 -6.45 5.80 -14.99
CA LEU A 69 -5.89 4.47 -15.26
C LEU A 69 -5.70 4.23 -16.77
N PRO A 70 -4.65 3.51 -17.21
CA PRO A 70 -4.51 3.15 -18.61
C PRO A 70 -5.67 2.20 -18.96
N SER A 71 -6.40 2.51 -20.02
CA SER A 71 -7.58 1.74 -20.45
C SER A 71 -7.20 0.29 -20.72
N ASP A 72 -6.01 0.08 -21.29
CA ASP A 72 -5.46 -1.23 -21.59
C ASP A 72 -5.18 -2.10 -20.37
N TYR A 73 -5.02 -1.54 -19.15
CA TYR A 73 -4.51 -2.31 -18.01
C TYR A 73 -5.54 -3.31 -17.45
N PHE A 74 -6.79 -2.87 -17.28
CA PHE A 74 -7.86 -3.70 -16.71
C PHE A 74 -8.87 -4.21 -17.73
N GLN A 75 -8.96 -3.56 -18.89
CA GLN A 75 -10.01 -3.86 -19.86
C GLN A 75 -9.75 -5.20 -20.56
N GLY A 76 -10.79 -6.04 -20.60
CA GLY A 76 -10.75 -7.33 -21.29
C GLY A 76 -9.83 -8.38 -20.64
N TYR A 77 -9.20 -8.09 -19.51
CA TYR A 77 -8.24 -8.98 -18.87
C TYR A 77 -8.83 -9.70 -17.65
N SER A 78 -8.66 -11.01 -17.62
CA SER A 78 -9.12 -11.87 -16.53
C SER A 78 -8.01 -12.85 -16.14
N PRO A 79 -7.30 -12.58 -15.03
CA PRO A 79 -6.17 -13.42 -14.66
C PRO A 79 -6.62 -14.78 -14.12
N VAL A 80 -5.87 -15.81 -14.50
CA VAL A 80 -6.01 -17.19 -14.02
C VAL A 80 -4.90 -17.57 -13.05
N ALA A 81 -3.78 -16.86 -13.07
CA ALA A 81 -2.68 -17.02 -12.14
C ALA A 81 -2.20 -15.68 -11.58
N CYS A 82 -1.67 -15.71 -10.36
CA CYS A 82 -1.09 -14.57 -9.67
C CYS A 82 0.11 -15.04 -8.84
N THR A 83 1.22 -14.30 -8.88
CA THR A 83 2.42 -14.58 -8.08
C THR A 83 2.90 -13.33 -7.37
N PHE A 84 3.36 -13.48 -6.14
CA PHE A 84 3.93 -12.43 -5.31
C PHE A 84 5.43 -12.69 -5.12
N GLU A 85 6.25 -11.68 -5.35
CA GLU A 85 7.69 -11.75 -5.15
C GLU A 85 8.09 -10.58 -4.24
N PHE A 86 8.42 -10.87 -2.98
CA PHE A 86 8.80 -9.87 -1.98
C PHE A 86 10.30 -9.56 -2.06
N TRP A 87 10.63 -8.27 -2.07
CA TRP A 87 12.01 -7.77 -2.14
C TRP A 87 12.88 -8.38 -3.26
N PRO A 88 12.38 -8.51 -4.51
CA PRO A 88 13.17 -9.11 -5.57
C PRO A 88 14.37 -8.26 -5.94
N ARG A 89 15.55 -8.86 -5.99
CA ARG A 89 16.78 -8.19 -6.43
C ARG A 89 17.05 -8.49 -7.89
N LYS A 90 16.79 -7.52 -8.77
CA LYS A 90 17.04 -7.65 -10.20
C LYS A 90 17.52 -6.33 -10.79
N ASN A 91 18.45 -6.36 -11.73
CA ASN A 91 18.93 -5.17 -12.45
C ASN A 91 19.35 -3.99 -11.55
N GLY A 92 19.87 -4.27 -10.35
CA GLY A 92 20.27 -3.24 -9.38
C GLY A 92 19.10 -2.41 -8.84
N ILE A 93 17.89 -2.98 -8.81
CA ILE A 93 16.71 -2.47 -8.11
C ILE A 93 16.20 -3.53 -7.13
N GLU A 94 15.55 -3.06 -6.06
CA GLU A 94 14.95 -3.88 -5.00
C GLU A 94 13.62 -3.20 -4.61
N PRO A 95 12.53 -3.40 -5.39
CA PRO A 95 11.20 -2.97 -4.97
C PRO A 95 10.73 -3.81 -3.78
N ASP A 96 9.80 -3.30 -2.99
CA ASP A 96 9.28 -4.05 -1.85
C ASP A 96 8.45 -5.27 -2.27
N LEU A 97 7.71 -5.16 -3.37
CA LEU A 97 6.87 -6.24 -3.87
C LEU A 97 6.68 -6.15 -5.39
N VAL A 98 6.77 -7.30 -6.07
CA VAL A 98 6.33 -7.46 -7.46
C VAL A 98 5.18 -8.44 -7.49
N ILE A 99 4.08 -8.03 -8.14
CA ILE A 99 2.91 -8.88 -8.36
C ILE A 99 2.81 -9.14 -9.86
N ARG A 100 2.67 -10.41 -10.25
CA ARG A 100 2.50 -10.79 -11.65
C ARG A 100 1.20 -11.54 -11.81
N PHE A 101 0.46 -11.18 -12.85
CA PHE A 101 -0.76 -11.84 -13.28
C PHE A 101 -0.52 -12.47 -14.64
N LEU A 102 -1.16 -13.62 -14.89
CA LEU A 102 -1.26 -14.23 -16.20
C LEU A 102 -2.73 -14.53 -16.50
N ASP A 103 -3.18 -14.23 -17.70
CA ASP A 103 -4.49 -14.67 -18.18
C ASP A 103 -4.43 -16.06 -18.81
N ALA A 104 -5.55 -16.54 -19.34
CA ALA A 104 -5.65 -17.85 -19.97
C ALA A 104 -4.81 -17.97 -21.25
N GLN A 105 -4.40 -16.85 -21.84
CA GLN A 105 -3.57 -16.78 -23.04
C GLN A 105 -2.08 -16.71 -22.69
N GLY A 106 -1.74 -16.54 -21.41
CA GLY A 106 -0.37 -16.39 -20.93
C GLY A 106 0.13 -14.94 -21.03
N GLU A 107 -0.74 -13.97 -21.30
CA GLU A 107 -0.35 -12.57 -21.40
C GLU A 107 -0.09 -12.00 -19.99
N PRO A 108 1.11 -11.44 -19.74
CA PRO A 108 1.48 -10.99 -18.41
C PRO A 108 0.99 -9.57 -18.12
N ARG A 109 0.57 -9.35 -16.88
CA ARG A 109 0.49 -8.01 -16.28
C ARG A 109 1.25 -7.96 -14.99
N SER A 110 1.83 -6.80 -14.66
CA SER A 110 2.56 -6.68 -13.41
C SER A 110 2.31 -5.38 -12.65
N LEU A 111 2.48 -5.46 -11.34
CA LEU A 111 2.54 -4.32 -10.43
C LEU A 111 3.93 -4.33 -9.79
N LEU A 112 4.68 -3.26 -9.99
CA LEU A 112 5.89 -2.96 -9.26
C LEU A 112 5.48 -2.09 -8.06
N VAL A 113 5.53 -2.62 -6.85
CA VAL A 113 5.01 -1.95 -5.66
C VAL A 113 6.17 -1.49 -4.77
N GLU A 114 6.20 -0.19 -4.50
CA GLU A 114 7.08 0.45 -3.51
C GLU A 114 6.20 1.01 -2.39
N LEU A 115 6.58 0.72 -1.15
CA LEU A 115 5.93 1.18 0.05
C LEU A 115 6.82 2.18 0.78
N LYS A 116 6.17 3.12 1.46
CA LYS A 116 6.81 3.96 2.47
C LYS A 116 5.90 4.06 3.68
N TRP A 117 6.38 3.60 4.83
CA TRP A 117 5.62 3.69 6.06
C TRP A 117 5.85 5.02 6.79
N ASP A 118 7.07 5.26 7.25
CA ASP A 118 7.47 6.48 7.98
C ASP A 118 8.72 7.17 7.39
N ALA A 119 9.44 6.49 6.50
CA ALA A 119 10.56 7.08 5.77
C ALA A 119 10.06 7.89 4.57
N GLY A 120 10.73 9.02 4.27
CA GLY A 120 10.61 9.66 2.97
C GLY A 120 11.23 8.79 1.87
N VAL A 121 11.00 9.13 0.60
CA VAL A 121 11.73 8.47 -0.51
C VAL A 121 13.22 8.81 -0.40
N SER A 122 14.06 7.79 -0.46
CA SER A 122 15.52 7.92 -0.48
C SER A 122 16.00 8.42 -1.85
N GLY A 123 15.86 9.73 -2.07
CA GLY A 123 16.33 10.42 -3.28
C GLY A 123 15.20 10.73 -4.27
N ALA A 124 15.26 11.91 -4.88
CA ALA A 124 14.19 12.44 -5.73
C ALA A 124 13.88 11.60 -6.99
N ASP A 125 14.80 10.73 -7.40
CA ASP A 125 14.72 9.94 -8.63
C ASP A 125 14.66 8.43 -8.41
N GLN A 126 14.49 7.95 -7.17
CA GLN A 126 14.50 6.52 -6.86
C GLN A 126 13.42 5.76 -7.64
N LEU A 127 12.18 6.25 -7.61
CA LEU A 127 11.06 5.62 -8.31
C LEU A 127 11.30 5.57 -9.83
N GLU A 128 11.81 6.66 -10.41
CA GLU A 128 12.12 6.74 -11.85
C GLU A 128 13.26 5.80 -12.24
N LYS A 129 14.32 5.73 -11.43
CA LYS A 129 15.42 4.78 -11.62
C LYS A 129 14.95 3.34 -11.50
N GLN A 130 14.08 3.04 -10.54
CA GLN A 130 13.49 1.72 -10.39
C GLN A 130 12.68 1.36 -11.64
N TRP A 131 11.82 2.27 -12.10
CA TRP A 131 11.00 2.06 -13.29
C TRP A 131 11.83 1.88 -14.55
N SER A 132 12.79 2.77 -14.84
CA SER A 132 13.63 2.68 -16.04
C SER A 132 14.47 1.40 -16.11
N ARG A 133 14.82 0.80 -14.96
CA ARG A 133 15.55 -0.47 -14.88
C ARG A 133 14.64 -1.71 -14.83
N TYR A 134 13.35 -1.51 -14.55
CA TYR A 134 12.36 -2.58 -14.49
C TYR A 134 11.98 -3.03 -15.90
N GLN A 135 12.63 -4.09 -16.39
CA GLN A 135 12.32 -4.81 -17.64
C GLN A 135 12.04 -3.93 -18.87
N SER A 136 13.11 -3.45 -19.50
CA SER A 136 13.07 -2.86 -20.85
C SER A 136 12.29 -3.76 -21.82
N GLY A 137 11.06 -3.37 -22.19
CA GLY A 137 10.19 -4.08 -23.12
C GLY A 137 8.82 -4.53 -22.59
N GLN A 138 8.60 -4.60 -21.26
CA GLN A 138 7.32 -5.04 -20.66
C GLN A 138 6.52 -3.92 -19.96
N HIS A 139 6.94 -2.67 -20.11
CA HIS A 139 6.29 -1.53 -19.45
C HIS A 139 4.81 -1.35 -19.83
N GLY A 140 4.43 -1.69 -21.08
CA GLY A 140 3.04 -1.54 -21.55
C GLY A 140 2.02 -2.35 -20.75
N HIS A 141 2.42 -3.41 -20.06
CA HIS A 141 1.52 -4.22 -19.24
C HIS A 141 1.85 -4.15 -17.75
N SER A 142 2.56 -3.11 -17.34
CA SER A 142 3.03 -2.94 -15.97
C SER A 142 2.58 -1.60 -15.40
N LEU A 143 2.26 -1.56 -14.11
CA LEU A 143 2.09 -0.31 -13.38
C LEU A 143 3.15 -0.23 -12.28
N HIS A 144 3.63 0.97 -12.00
CA HIS A 144 4.39 1.23 -10.79
C HIS A 144 3.43 1.79 -9.74
N VAL A 145 3.29 1.10 -8.63
CA VAL A 145 2.43 1.48 -7.51
C VAL A 145 3.29 2.00 -6.37
N PHE A 146 3.05 3.23 -5.95
CA PHE A 146 3.66 3.81 -4.77
C PHE A 146 2.61 3.92 -3.66
N ILE A 147 2.88 3.36 -2.48
CA ILE A 147 1.97 3.42 -1.33
C ILE A 147 2.65 4.14 -0.16
N GLY A 148 2.10 5.28 0.27
CA GLY A 148 2.71 6.06 1.34
C GLY A 148 1.75 6.89 2.18
N LYS A 149 2.20 7.37 3.34
CA LYS A 149 1.40 8.32 4.15
C LYS A 149 1.33 9.71 3.50
N ARG A 150 2.41 10.15 2.84
CA ARG A 150 2.55 11.45 2.19
C ARG A 150 2.96 11.30 0.74
N VAL A 151 1.98 11.28 -0.16
CA VAL A 151 2.25 11.00 -1.57
C VAL A 151 2.64 12.25 -2.37
N LYS A 152 2.04 13.41 -2.09
CA LYS A 152 2.25 14.64 -2.89
C LYS A 152 3.67 15.20 -2.80
N GLU A 153 4.36 14.96 -1.68
CA GLU A 153 5.74 15.40 -1.46
C GLU A 153 6.76 14.50 -2.19
N LEU A 154 6.30 13.36 -2.73
CA LEU A 154 7.13 12.27 -3.23
C LEU A 154 6.86 11.92 -4.70
N LEU A 155 5.95 12.64 -5.37
CA LEU A 155 5.70 12.47 -6.80
C LEU A 155 6.77 13.25 -7.59
N PRO A 156 7.65 12.58 -8.35
CA PRO A 156 8.59 13.28 -9.24
C PRO A 156 7.87 13.98 -10.39
N ASP A 157 8.57 14.89 -11.08
CA ASP A 157 8.08 15.51 -12.31
C ASP A 157 7.79 14.42 -13.37
N SER A 158 6.52 14.33 -13.75
CA SER A 158 5.86 13.07 -14.17
C SER A 158 6.12 12.56 -15.60
N GLN A 159 7.13 13.09 -16.32
CA GLN A 159 7.33 12.77 -17.74
C GLN A 159 7.92 11.37 -18.00
N ALA A 160 8.70 10.80 -17.07
CA ALA A 160 9.32 9.47 -17.27
C ALA A 160 8.34 8.29 -17.20
N TRP A 161 7.12 8.55 -16.74
CA TRP A 161 6.06 7.55 -16.51
C TRP A 161 5.02 7.52 -17.62
N VAL A 162 5.14 8.47 -18.53
CA VAL A 162 4.25 8.69 -19.64
C VAL A 162 4.55 7.68 -20.74
N GLN A 163 3.52 6.98 -21.20
CA GLN A 163 3.55 6.18 -22.41
C GLN A 163 2.47 6.64 -23.38
N ASN A 164 2.75 6.49 -24.67
CA ASN A 164 1.77 6.72 -25.71
C ASN A 164 1.04 5.40 -25.98
N GLU A 165 -0.28 5.40 -25.76
CA GLU A 165 -1.17 4.35 -26.19
C GLU A 165 -1.30 4.33 -27.74
N PRO A 166 -1.76 3.22 -28.34
CA PRO A 166 -1.92 3.10 -29.80
C PRO A 166 -2.85 4.15 -30.44
N ASP A 167 -3.75 4.73 -29.67
CA ASP A 167 -4.68 5.80 -30.07
C ASP A 167 -4.08 7.21 -29.92
N GLY A 168 -2.81 7.31 -29.53
CA GLY A 168 -2.12 8.58 -29.29
C GLY A 168 -2.40 9.20 -27.92
N VAL A 169 -3.12 8.50 -27.02
CA VAL A 169 -3.36 8.98 -25.65
C VAL A 169 -2.12 8.79 -24.80
N THR A 170 -1.65 9.88 -24.22
CA THR A 170 -0.55 9.92 -23.25
C THR A 170 -1.05 9.47 -21.88
N VAL A 171 -0.62 8.30 -21.40
CA VAL A 171 -1.02 7.74 -20.10
C VAL A 171 0.15 7.64 -19.13
N ASN A 172 -0.09 8.02 -17.88
CA ASN A 172 0.88 7.85 -16.80
C ASN A 172 0.75 6.43 -16.20
N ARG A 173 1.82 5.65 -16.13
CA ARG A 173 1.83 4.28 -15.57
C ARG A 173 2.17 4.24 -14.07
N LEU A 174 2.50 5.37 -13.45
CA LEU A 174 2.63 5.52 -12.00
C LEU A 174 1.24 5.61 -11.36
N ARG A 175 1.04 4.89 -10.26
CA ARG A 175 -0.17 4.94 -9.43
C ARG A 175 0.24 5.19 -8.00
N ALA A 176 -0.24 6.29 -7.43
CA ALA A 176 0.14 6.69 -6.10
C ALA A 176 -1.06 6.63 -5.17
N VAL A 177 -0.93 5.81 -4.13
CA VAL A 177 -2.01 5.46 -3.22
C VAL A 177 -1.61 5.88 -1.81
N ARG A 178 -2.51 6.58 -1.12
CA ARG A 178 -2.28 6.88 0.30
C ARG A 178 -2.74 5.73 1.16
N TRP A 179 -2.06 5.49 2.28
CA TRP A 179 -2.47 4.43 3.21
C TRP A 179 -3.93 4.56 3.70
N HIS A 180 -4.42 5.78 3.91
CA HIS A 180 -5.82 5.99 4.29
C HIS A 180 -6.79 5.63 3.16
N GLU A 181 -6.41 5.93 1.92
CA GLU A 181 -7.22 5.59 0.75
C GLU A 181 -7.21 4.08 0.51
N PHE A 182 -6.03 3.45 0.60
CA PHE A 182 -5.93 1.99 0.56
C PHE A 182 -6.89 1.35 1.58
N LYS A 183 -6.86 1.83 2.84
CA LYS A 183 -7.77 1.36 3.89
C LYS A 183 -9.25 1.60 3.54
N HIS A 184 -9.58 2.76 2.98
CA HIS A 184 -10.93 3.12 2.57
C HIS A 184 -11.45 2.19 1.47
N GLU A 185 -10.64 1.96 0.44
CA GLU A 185 -10.99 1.12 -0.71
C GLU A 185 -11.17 -0.35 -0.33
N ILE A 186 -10.30 -0.91 0.53
CA ILE A 186 -10.51 -2.28 1.03
C ILE A 186 -11.74 -2.40 1.93
N SER A 187 -12.11 -1.33 2.65
CA SER A 187 -13.33 -1.31 3.45
C SER A 187 -14.59 -1.33 2.56
N LYS A 188 -14.57 -0.63 1.43
CA LYS A 188 -15.63 -0.72 0.42
C LYS A 188 -15.75 -2.14 -0.16
N LEU A 189 -14.63 -2.80 -0.46
CA LEU A 189 -14.64 -4.20 -0.88
C LEU A 189 -15.27 -5.10 0.18
N ALA A 190 -14.92 -4.93 1.46
CA ALA A 190 -15.51 -5.74 2.53
C ALA A 190 -17.04 -5.57 2.63
N ALA A 191 -17.55 -4.38 2.32
CA ALA A 191 -18.99 -4.07 2.36
C ALA A 191 -19.78 -4.57 1.14
N ARG A 192 -19.11 -4.90 0.04
CA ARG A 192 -19.75 -5.32 -1.21
C ARG A 192 -20.39 -6.72 -1.09
N PRO A 193 -21.64 -6.92 -1.55
CA PRO A 193 -22.30 -8.23 -1.51
C PRO A 193 -21.63 -9.30 -2.38
N ASP A 194 -21.01 -8.90 -3.49
CA ASP A 194 -20.39 -9.78 -4.49
C ASP A 194 -18.93 -10.11 -4.19
N THR A 195 -18.36 -9.56 -3.12
CA THR A 195 -16.98 -9.85 -2.73
C THR A 195 -16.87 -11.23 -2.11
N SER A 196 -15.89 -12.01 -2.56
CA SER A 196 -15.64 -13.36 -2.06
C SER A 196 -15.37 -13.35 -0.54
N ALA A 197 -15.74 -14.43 0.14
CA ALA A 197 -15.52 -14.56 1.58
C ALA A 197 -14.04 -14.42 1.99
N PRO A 198 -13.06 -15.01 1.26
CA PRO A 198 -11.64 -14.82 1.55
C PRO A 198 -11.19 -13.35 1.44
N LEU A 199 -11.54 -12.67 0.34
CA LEU A 199 -11.15 -11.27 0.13
C LEU A 199 -11.81 -10.36 1.17
N LYS A 200 -13.10 -10.57 1.47
CA LYS A 200 -13.81 -9.83 2.52
C LYS A 200 -13.15 -9.99 3.89
N ARG A 201 -12.77 -11.22 4.26
CA ARG A 201 -12.10 -11.49 5.53
C ARG A 201 -10.72 -10.83 5.58
N TRP A 202 -9.95 -10.91 4.51
CA TRP A 202 -8.67 -10.21 4.41
C TRP A 202 -8.85 -8.69 4.59
N SER A 203 -9.79 -8.08 3.86
CA SER A 203 -10.04 -6.65 3.93
C SER A 203 -10.41 -6.16 5.33
N VAL A 204 -11.23 -6.92 6.07
CA VAL A 204 -11.58 -6.60 7.46
C VAL A 204 -10.35 -6.65 8.36
N LEU A 205 -9.58 -7.74 8.31
CA LEU A 205 -8.41 -7.92 9.17
C LEU A 205 -7.32 -6.88 8.91
N ILE A 206 -7.09 -6.54 7.63
CA ILE A 206 -6.14 -5.48 7.25
C ILE A 206 -6.66 -4.10 7.63
N GLY A 207 -7.95 -3.83 7.43
CA GLY A 207 -8.57 -2.56 7.85
C GLY A 207 -8.42 -2.31 9.35
N GLU A 208 -8.63 -3.34 10.18
CA GLU A 208 -8.43 -3.29 11.62
C GLU A 208 -6.94 -3.09 11.98
N PHE A 209 -6.04 -3.88 11.38
CA PHE A 209 -4.60 -3.71 11.57
C PHE A 209 -4.13 -2.28 11.25
N LEU A 210 -4.50 -1.75 10.07
CA LEU A 210 -4.19 -0.38 9.65
C LEU A 210 -4.72 0.65 10.66
N GLY A 211 -5.90 0.40 11.23
CA GLY A 211 -6.43 1.20 12.34
C GLY A 211 -5.55 1.20 13.59
N HIS A 212 -5.06 0.01 14.00
CA HIS A 212 -4.16 -0.14 15.14
C HIS A 212 -2.81 0.56 14.95
N VAL A 213 -2.28 0.57 13.72
CA VAL A 213 -1.02 1.24 13.38
C VAL A 213 -1.19 2.72 12.98
N GLY A 214 -2.33 3.32 13.31
CA GLY A 214 -2.54 4.77 13.22
C GLY A 214 -3.07 5.27 11.87
N ILE A 215 -3.37 4.40 10.90
CA ILE A 215 -4.04 4.77 9.65
C ILE A 215 -5.54 4.87 9.89
N ARG A 216 -6.02 6.08 10.12
CA ARG A 216 -7.43 6.37 10.41
C ARG A 216 -7.82 7.78 9.96
N PRO A 217 -9.11 8.00 9.63
CA PRO A 217 -9.59 9.35 9.39
C PRO A 217 -9.43 10.20 10.65
N PHE A 218 -9.18 11.50 10.47
CA PHE A 218 -9.23 12.45 11.57
C PHE A 218 -10.69 12.63 11.99
N VAL A 219 -11.04 12.14 13.18
CA VAL A 219 -12.40 12.24 13.76
C VAL A 219 -12.46 13.28 14.89
N GLY A 220 -11.50 14.22 14.92
CA GLY A 220 -11.38 15.26 15.94
C GLY A 220 -10.36 14.95 17.03
N PHE A 221 -10.04 16.00 17.81
CA PHE A 221 -8.99 15.95 18.84
C PHE A 221 -9.30 15.00 20.00
N HIS A 222 -10.58 14.79 20.32
CA HIS A 222 -10.97 13.93 21.44
C HIS A 222 -10.52 12.48 21.25
N ALA A 223 -10.75 11.91 20.06
CA ALA A 223 -10.29 10.56 19.72
C ALA A 223 -8.75 10.47 19.58
N ALA A 224 -8.10 11.57 19.18
CA ALA A 224 -6.64 11.65 19.14
C ALA A 224 -6.05 11.57 20.56
N ILE A 225 -6.63 12.30 21.52
CA ILE A 225 -6.23 12.31 22.93
C ILE A 225 -6.45 10.92 23.55
N GLN A 226 -7.59 10.26 23.29
CA GLN A 226 -7.84 8.91 23.81
C GLN A 226 -6.79 7.89 23.36
N LEU A 227 -6.35 7.94 22.10
CA LEU A 227 -5.27 7.06 21.63
C LEU A 227 -3.94 7.39 22.32
N ALA A 228 -3.60 8.68 22.41
CA ALA A 228 -2.37 9.07 23.07
C ALA A 228 -2.34 8.61 24.54
N ASN A 229 -3.47 8.69 25.23
CA ASN A 229 -3.60 8.16 26.59
C ASN A 229 -3.45 6.63 26.63
N ALA A 230 -4.07 5.90 25.71
CA ALA A 230 -3.93 4.45 25.63
C ALA A 230 -2.48 4.00 25.32
N ILE A 231 -1.72 4.83 24.60
CA ILE A 231 -0.28 4.65 24.38
C ILE A 231 0.51 5.00 25.65
N ALA A 232 0.19 6.11 26.33
CA ALA A 232 0.85 6.54 27.56
C ALA A 232 0.72 5.52 28.70
N ASP A 233 -0.47 4.94 28.85
CA ASP A 233 -0.77 3.90 29.84
C ASP A 233 0.01 2.61 29.57
N SER A 234 0.54 2.43 28.35
CA SER A 234 1.35 1.26 28.00
C SER A 234 2.84 1.41 28.32
N ASP A 235 3.33 2.62 28.58
CA ASP A 235 4.77 2.90 28.63
C ASP A 235 5.29 3.47 29.97
N ASN A 236 4.43 3.70 30.98
CA ASN A 236 4.81 4.38 32.23
C ASN A 236 5.52 5.75 32.02
N ALA A 237 5.56 6.25 30.78
CA ALA A 237 6.12 7.52 30.38
C ALA A 237 4.96 8.44 30.04
N ALA A 238 4.79 9.48 30.86
CA ALA A 238 3.77 10.49 30.63
C ALA A 238 4.02 11.16 29.26
N LEU A 239 3.15 10.86 28.29
CA LEU A 239 3.04 11.62 27.04
C LEU A 239 2.66 13.07 27.40
N LYS A 240 3.67 13.94 27.49
CA LYS A 240 3.45 15.37 27.67
C LYS A 240 2.91 15.95 26.37
N PHE A 241 1.59 16.15 26.31
CA PHE A 241 1.00 17.07 25.35
C PHE A 241 1.47 18.49 25.66
N TRP A 242 1.85 19.24 24.63
CA TRP A 242 2.07 20.68 24.75
C TRP A 242 0.72 21.32 25.11
N LEU A 243 0.61 21.87 26.33
CA LEU A 243 -0.66 22.39 26.86
C LEU A 243 -0.98 23.81 26.41
N GLY A 244 -0.15 24.42 25.56
CA GLY A 244 -0.26 25.83 25.20
C GLY A 244 -0.01 26.72 26.41
N THR A 245 1.01 27.55 26.35
CA THR A 245 1.12 28.65 27.30
C THR A 245 0.01 29.64 26.97
N LYS A 246 -0.95 29.81 27.87
CA LYS A 246 -1.81 30.99 27.86
C LYS A 246 -0.91 32.20 28.14
N GLU A 247 -0.73 33.05 27.15
CA GLU A 247 -0.37 34.45 27.36
C GLU A 247 -1.59 35.23 27.88
#